data_AF-A0A6M2ABX6-F1
#
_entry.id   AF-A0A6M2ABX6-F1
#
_cell.length_a   1.000
_cell.length_b   1.000
_cell.length_c   1.000
_cell.angle_alpha   90.00
_cell.angle_beta   90.00
_cell.angle_gamma   90.00
#
_symmetry.space_group_name_H-M   'P 1'
#
loop_
_entity.id
_entity.type
_entity.pdbx_description
1 polymer ?
#
loop_
_entity_poly.entity_id
_entity_poly.type
_entity_poly.pdbx_seq_one_letter_code
_entity_poly.pdbx_strand_id
1 'polypeptide(L)'
;MSSICCIGGDTPPFLAKVVGEQCPEAKVTFFAVGLLALIGSGVALYLGGGFHGVNGIVGIATGGFGAILTSTSLILSTVCRTKNGPKPVHIETLLEKEEFCQIQTEKHSVCKNSDFENEQHLPSLHRYGTIPCYKHNAFPLESGNQWIHASMIPRRGLEIPNKEETLPQKACEAILAQGPMGTTAADFWEMVLSSGSDTIFMVTDFQEGTTDKCYGYFPLESASKEEVFDSCSVTTLSVEETDHYLIRKLQLQHKEETEESTHTNTKEITHIHVPNWQDHKVISVETIEKLLSHYPKNGNPPILHCSAGVGRSATLLACWRVKQEIDAKRASGQGGMVSITGIVQELREWRRGALRNYGQYQLIHTFATHYALKTKEN
;
A
#
# COMPACT_ATOMS: atom_id res chain seq x y z
N MET A 1 25.61 -29.51 -5.57
CA MET A 1 24.81 -29.98 -6.72
C MET A 1 23.37 -29.68 -6.34
N SER A 2 22.68 -28.68 -6.88
CA SER A 2 22.36 -28.51 -8.31
C SER A 2 22.09 -27.03 -8.63
N SER A 3 22.36 -26.69 -9.90
CA SER A 3 22.45 -25.36 -10.50
C SER A 3 21.10 -24.67 -10.73
N ILE A 4 21.09 -23.34 -10.60
CA ILE A 4 20.02 -22.45 -11.07
C ILE A 4 20.31 -22.13 -12.54
N CYS A 5 19.37 -22.45 -13.42
CA CYS A 5 19.41 -22.13 -14.84
C CYS A 5 18.65 -20.82 -15.06
N CYS A 6 19.35 -19.76 -15.47
CA CYS A 6 18.75 -18.53 -15.96
C CYS A 6 18.36 -18.73 -17.43
N ILE A 7 17.09 -18.49 -17.77
CA ILE A 7 16.65 -18.33 -19.16
C ILE A 7 16.02 -16.94 -19.27
N GLY A 8 16.55 -16.15 -20.21
CA GLY A 8 16.12 -14.78 -20.48
C GLY A 8 14.82 -14.71 -21.27
N GLY A 9 14.23 -13.51 -21.27
CA GLY A 9 13.04 -13.17 -22.04
C GLY A 9 12.80 -11.66 -22.03
N ASP A 10 12.71 -11.12 -23.24
CA ASP A 10 12.70 -9.72 -23.66
C ASP A 10 11.63 -8.79 -23.03
N THR A 11 12.00 -7.53 -22.80
CA THR A 11 11.08 -6.40 -22.54
C THR A 11 10.67 -5.71 -23.85
N PRO A 12 9.37 -5.48 -24.11
CA PRO A 12 8.92 -4.68 -25.25
C PRO A 12 8.82 -3.18 -24.93
N PRO A 13 8.95 -2.28 -25.93
CA PRO A 13 8.96 -0.83 -25.74
C PRO A 13 7.57 -0.22 -25.97
N PHE A 14 7.08 0.61 -25.05
CA PHE A 14 5.94 1.49 -25.32
C PHE A 14 6.05 2.78 -24.52
N LEU A 15 6.50 3.87 -25.16
CA LEU A 15 6.26 5.26 -24.75
C LEU A 15 6.70 6.20 -25.89
N ALA A 16 5.78 6.53 -26.81
CA ALA A 16 5.93 7.66 -27.72
C ALA A 16 4.56 8.11 -28.27
N LYS A 17 4.42 9.44 -28.45
CA LYS A 17 3.23 10.26 -28.76
C LYS A 17 2.33 10.48 -27.55
N VAL A 18 2.12 11.72 -27.09
CA VAL A 18 1.36 12.76 -27.80
C VAL A 18 1.94 14.16 -27.53
N VAL A 19 2.12 14.97 -28.59
CA VAL A 19 2.21 16.44 -28.52
C VAL A 19 1.26 16.99 -29.57
N GLY A 20 0.47 17.98 -29.16
CA GLY A 20 -0.20 18.91 -30.06
C GLY A 20 -1.50 19.42 -29.47
N GLU A 21 -1.49 20.63 -28.90
CA GLU A 21 -2.41 21.71 -29.28
C GLU A 21 -2.13 23.01 -28.50
N GLN A 22 -2.63 24.11 -29.07
CA GLN A 22 -2.14 25.48 -29.00
C GLN A 22 -2.68 26.29 -27.80
N CYS A 23 -1.89 27.25 -27.32
CA CYS A 23 -2.41 28.47 -26.65
C CYS A 23 -1.51 29.68 -27.01
N PRO A 24 -2.07 30.81 -27.49
CA PRO A 24 -1.32 32.03 -27.76
C PRO A 24 -1.29 32.97 -26.53
N GLU A 25 -0.30 33.86 -26.53
CA GLU A 25 -0.09 35.00 -25.62
C GLU A 25 0.55 34.74 -24.24
N ALA A 26 1.88 34.68 -24.22
CA ALA A 26 2.67 34.99 -23.03
C ALA A 26 3.73 36.06 -23.36
N LYS A 27 3.64 37.21 -22.69
CA LYS A 27 4.64 38.28 -22.74
C LYS A 27 5.94 37.79 -22.08
N VAL A 28 6.98 37.58 -22.88
CA VAL A 28 8.33 37.21 -22.41
C VAL A 28 9.04 38.48 -21.92
N THR A 29 9.51 38.48 -20.66
CA THR A 29 10.43 39.51 -20.15
C THR A 29 11.76 38.84 -19.86
N PHE A 30 12.84 39.26 -20.54
CA PHE A 30 14.18 38.73 -20.35
C PHE A 30 14.86 39.41 -19.15
N PHE A 31 15.38 38.62 -18.20
CA PHE A 31 16.41 39.07 -17.26
C PHE A 31 17.73 38.41 -17.66
N ALA A 32 18.71 39.22 -18.09
CA ALA A 32 20.08 38.78 -18.27
C ALA A 32 20.76 38.72 -16.89
N VAL A 33 21.16 37.53 -16.44
CA VAL A 33 22.07 37.38 -15.30
C VAL A 33 23.48 37.27 -15.85
N GLY A 34 24.25 38.35 -15.70
CA GLY A 34 25.68 38.36 -16.00
C GLY A 34 26.45 37.55 -14.96
N LEU A 35 27.20 36.55 -15.43
CA LEU A 35 28.19 35.81 -14.64
C LEU A 35 29.40 36.73 -14.42
N LEU A 36 29.54 37.29 -13.21
CA LEU A 36 30.73 38.04 -12.81
C LEU A 36 31.76 37.05 -12.23
N ALA A 37 32.78 36.76 -13.03
CA ALA A 37 33.99 36.10 -12.57
C ALA A 37 34.77 37.02 -11.63
N LEU A 38 35.13 36.49 -10.46
CA LEU A 38 36.02 37.14 -9.49
C LEU A 38 37.41 37.36 -10.12
N ILE A 39 37.76 38.62 -10.38
CA ILE A 39 39.15 39.06 -10.48
C ILE A 39 39.30 40.22 -9.50
N GLY A 40 40.19 40.02 -8.52
CA GLY A 40 40.42 40.98 -7.45
C GLY A 40 41.13 42.23 -7.95
N SER A 41 40.54 43.38 -7.65
CA SER A 41 41.22 44.64 -7.33
C SER A 41 40.14 45.68 -7.07
N GLY A 42 40.16 46.26 -5.86
CA GLY A 42 39.06 47.07 -5.35
C GLY A 42 38.85 48.39 -6.10
N VAL A 43 37.58 48.77 -6.20
CA VAL A 43 37.11 50.16 -6.13
C VAL A 43 35.71 50.12 -5.55
N ALA A 44 35.47 50.89 -4.49
CA ALA A 44 34.15 51.12 -3.92
C ALA A 44 33.41 52.19 -4.74
N LEU A 45 32.12 51.97 -5.04
CA LEU A 45 31.21 53.08 -5.30
C LEU A 45 29.80 52.77 -4.79
N TYR A 46 29.29 53.72 -4.02
CA TYR A 46 27.98 53.80 -3.39
C TYR A 46 26.96 54.46 -4.33
N LEU A 47 25.69 54.52 -3.87
CA LEU A 47 24.49 55.19 -4.40
C LEU A 47 23.58 54.24 -5.23
N GLY A 48 22.28 54.08 -5.04
CA GLY A 48 21.26 54.81 -4.27
C GLY A 48 20.11 55.23 -5.21
N GLY A 49 18.86 54.78 -4.93
CA GLY A 49 17.63 55.48 -5.36
C GLY A 49 16.77 54.91 -6.51
N GLY A 50 15.58 54.39 -6.15
CA GLY A 50 14.25 54.98 -6.49
C GLY A 50 13.77 55.21 -7.95
N PHE A 51 12.70 54.46 -8.29
CA PHE A 51 11.42 54.88 -8.90
C PHE A 51 11.29 55.40 -10.37
N HIS A 52 10.23 54.84 -11.00
CA HIS A 52 9.34 55.36 -12.08
C HIS A 52 9.79 55.32 -13.55
N GLY A 53 8.93 54.70 -14.37
CA GLY A 53 9.12 54.54 -15.81
C GLY A 53 8.46 55.62 -16.65
N VAL A 54 8.76 55.61 -17.95
CA VAL A 54 7.97 56.19 -19.04
C VAL A 54 8.33 55.47 -20.35
N ASN A 55 7.33 55.31 -21.21
CA ASN A 55 7.42 54.86 -22.60
C ASN A 55 8.45 55.66 -23.42
N GLY A 56 9.22 54.97 -24.26
CA GLY A 56 10.09 55.57 -25.27
C GLY A 56 10.32 54.62 -26.43
N ILE A 57 9.67 54.89 -27.55
CA ILE A 57 9.94 54.28 -28.86
C ILE A 57 11.29 54.83 -29.34
N VAL A 58 12.28 53.97 -29.54
CA VAL A 58 13.51 54.29 -30.24
C VAL A 58 13.74 53.20 -31.28
N GLY A 59 13.55 53.56 -32.56
CA GLY A 59 13.99 52.74 -33.67
C GLY A 59 15.50 52.86 -33.86
N ILE A 60 16.17 51.74 -34.15
CA ILE A 60 17.51 51.76 -34.74
C ILE A 60 17.60 50.74 -35.88
N ALA A 61 18.07 51.32 -36.98
CA ALA A 61 18.63 50.83 -38.22
C ALA A 61 19.07 49.37 -38.36
N THR A 62 18.82 48.92 -39.58
CA THR A 62 19.40 47.81 -40.34
C THR A 62 20.92 47.64 -40.19
N GLY A 63 21.34 46.40 -40.00
CA GLY A 63 22.72 45.94 -40.21
C GLY A 63 22.75 44.42 -40.18
N GLY A 64 22.78 43.80 -41.37
CA GLY A 64 22.88 42.34 -41.49
C GLY A 64 24.28 41.85 -41.15
N PHE A 65 24.39 40.63 -40.63
CA PHE A 65 25.38 39.62 -41.01
C PHE A 65 25.09 38.31 -40.26
N GLY A 66 25.05 37.21 -41.02
CA GLY A 66 25.52 35.89 -40.58
C GLY A 66 24.61 35.08 -39.65
N ALA A 67 23.75 34.27 -40.25
CA ALA A 67 23.23 33.07 -39.60
C ALA A 67 24.35 32.05 -39.39
N ILE A 68 24.64 31.68 -38.15
CA ILE A 68 25.24 30.39 -37.79
C ILE A 68 24.41 29.85 -36.61
N LEU A 69 23.53 28.91 -36.94
CA LEU A 69 22.77 28.10 -35.99
C LEU A 69 23.37 26.69 -35.96
N THR A 70 23.10 26.01 -34.84
CA THR A 70 23.36 24.60 -34.47
C THR A 70 24.59 24.41 -33.57
N SER A 71 24.52 23.79 -32.39
CA SER A 71 23.40 23.33 -31.56
C SER A 71 23.97 22.90 -30.20
N THR A 72 23.72 23.64 -29.13
CA THR A 72 23.84 23.12 -27.75
C THR A 72 22.46 23.18 -27.13
N SER A 73 21.79 22.02 -27.07
CA SER A 73 20.51 21.87 -26.38
C SER A 73 20.71 22.02 -24.87
N LEU A 74 20.60 23.25 -24.38
CA LEU A 74 20.29 23.52 -22.98
C LEU A 74 18.77 23.54 -22.86
N ILE A 75 18.17 22.46 -22.36
CA ILE A 75 16.75 22.42 -22.02
C ILE A 75 16.57 23.28 -20.77
N LEU A 76 16.29 24.58 -20.96
CA LEU A 76 15.84 25.46 -19.89
C LEU A 76 14.34 25.20 -19.69
N SER A 77 14.00 24.42 -18.66
CA SER A 77 12.62 24.31 -18.21
C SER A 77 12.20 25.62 -17.54
N THR A 78 11.58 26.52 -18.29
CA THR A 78 10.90 27.69 -17.71
C THR A 78 9.61 27.22 -17.05
N VAL A 79 9.72 26.64 -15.85
CA VAL A 79 8.57 26.46 -14.97
C VAL A 79 8.38 27.78 -14.25
N CYS A 80 7.45 28.60 -14.75
CA CYS A 80 6.79 29.63 -13.94
C CYS A 80 6.00 28.91 -12.83
N ARG A 81 6.73 28.49 -11.78
CA ARG A 81 6.13 28.05 -10.52
C ARG A 81 5.49 29.29 -9.92
N THR A 82 4.17 29.35 -9.95
CA THR A 82 3.42 30.11 -8.96
C THR A 82 3.98 29.69 -7.60
N LYS A 83 4.54 30.62 -6.82
CA LYS A 83 5.22 30.32 -5.55
C LYS A 83 4.34 29.63 -4.49
N ASN A 84 3.06 29.40 -4.79
CA ASN A 84 2.03 28.90 -3.87
C ASN A 84 1.31 27.62 -4.37
N GLY A 85 1.84 26.93 -5.39
CA GLY A 85 1.31 25.62 -5.78
C GLY A 85 1.60 24.53 -4.75
N PRO A 86 0.73 23.49 -4.61
CA PRO A 86 1.00 22.37 -3.73
C PRO A 86 2.35 21.75 -4.09
N LYS A 87 3.18 21.50 -3.06
CA LYS A 87 4.51 20.93 -3.26
C LYS A 87 4.38 19.50 -3.82
N PRO A 88 5.28 19.09 -4.74
CA PRO A 88 5.20 17.77 -5.36
C PRO A 88 5.41 16.64 -4.34
N VAL A 89 4.65 15.57 -4.50
CA VAL A 89 4.87 14.31 -3.80
C VAL A 89 5.83 13.46 -4.64
N HIS A 90 6.93 13.04 -4.03
CA HIS A 90 7.93 12.19 -4.66
C HIS A 90 7.76 10.75 -4.16
N ILE A 91 7.96 9.78 -5.04
CA ILE A 91 7.99 8.36 -4.67
C ILE A 91 9.45 7.95 -4.57
N GLU A 92 9.81 7.25 -3.50
CA GLU A 92 11.12 6.62 -3.35
C GLU A 92 11.49 5.81 -4.60
N THR A 93 12.76 5.84 -5.00
CA THR A 93 13.25 5.04 -6.12
C THR A 93 13.09 3.56 -5.83
N LEU A 94 12.63 2.80 -6.82
CA LEU A 94 12.58 1.34 -6.75
C LEU A 94 14.00 0.80 -6.56
N LEU A 95 14.22 0.14 -5.43
CA LEU A 95 15.46 -0.57 -5.13
C LEU A 95 15.68 -1.71 -6.11
N GLU A 96 16.94 -2.02 -6.42
CA GLU A 96 17.26 -3.21 -7.19
C GLU A 96 16.94 -4.49 -6.40
N LYS A 97 16.82 -5.62 -7.11
CA LYS A 97 16.40 -6.88 -6.50
C LYS A 97 17.31 -7.32 -5.36
N GLU A 98 18.62 -7.12 -5.49
CA GLU A 98 19.63 -7.45 -4.50
C GLU A 98 19.46 -6.62 -3.22
N GLU A 99 19.14 -5.33 -3.34
CA GLU A 99 18.88 -4.43 -2.22
C GLU A 99 17.56 -4.78 -1.52
N PHE A 100 16.52 -5.12 -2.29
CA PHE A 100 15.28 -5.65 -1.73
C PHE A 100 15.51 -6.92 -0.90
N CYS A 101 16.38 -7.83 -1.37
CA CYS A 101 16.74 -9.03 -0.61
C CYS A 101 17.38 -8.68 0.75
N GLN A 102 18.09 -7.56 0.86
CA GLN A 102 18.66 -7.12 2.14
C GLN A 102 17.56 -6.78 3.16
N ILE A 103 16.51 -6.06 2.75
CA ILE A 103 15.32 -5.78 3.58
C ILE A 103 14.70 -7.07 4.10
N GLN A 104 14.70 -8.14 3.30
CA GLN A 104 14.16 -9.43 3.73
C GLN A 104 15.01 -10.09 4.82
N THR A 105 16.32 -9.84 4.84
CA THR A 105 17.28 -10.43 5.78
C THR A 105 17.55 -9.59 7.03
N GLU A 106 17.19 -8.31 7.01
CA GLU A 106 17.38 -7.40 8.15
C GLU A 106 16.68 -7.92 9.40
N LYS A 107 17.47 -8.13 10.46
CA LYS A 107 16.96 -8.43 11.79
C LYS A 107 16.36 -7.15 12.36
N HIS A 108 15.05 -7.14 12.57
CA HIS A 108 14.38 -6.00 13.18
C HIS A 108 14.71 -6.02 14.68
N SER A 109 15.28 -4.92 15.18
CA SER A 109 15.81 -4.78 16.55
C SER A 109 14.78 -5.04 17.65
N VAL A 110 13.50 -4.96 17.28
CA VAL A 110 12.34 -5.15 18.17
C VAL A 110 12.06 -6.63 18.46
N CYS A 111 12.47 -7.54 17.57
CA CYS A 111 12.09 -8.96 17.65
C CYS A 111 13.27 -9.83 18.11
N LYS A 112 13.25 -10.25 19.38
CA LYS A 112 14.15 -11.28 19.90
C LYS A 112 13.67 -12.66 19.45
N ASN A 113 14.59 -13.61 19.34
CA ASN A 113 14.23 -15.00 19.03
C ASN A 113 13.28 -15.64 20.08
N SER A 114 13.18 -15.06 21.28
CA SER A 114 12.23 -15.43 22.33
C SER A 114 10.79 -14.96 22.10
N ASP A 115 10.57 -14.06 21.14
CA ASP A 115 9.25 -13.45 20.86
C ASP A 115 8.43 -14.28 19.86
N PHE A 116 9.06 -15.33 19.33
CA PHE A 116 8.43 -16.41 18.60
C PHE A 116 8.13 -17.51 19.61
N GLU A 117 6.92 -18.05 19.60
CA GLU A 117 6.66 -19.25 20.39
C GLU A 117 7.63 -20.37 19.96
N ASN A 118 7.94 -21.28 20.88
CA ASN A 118 8.57 -22.56 20.53
C ASN A 118 7.55 -23.37 19.72
N GLU A 119 7.41 -23.05 18.43
CA GLU A 119 6.41 -23.56 17.46
C GLU A 119 6.62 -25.03 17.08
N GLN A 120 7.34 -25.81 17.88
CA GLN A 120 7.58 -27.22 17.57
C GLN A 120 6.30 -28.08 17.62
N HIS A 121 5.16 -27.58 18.15
CA HIS A 121 3.99 -28.43 18.47
C HIS A 121 2.57 -27.92 18.11
N LEU A 122 2.34 -26.98 17.19
CA LEU A 122 0.96 -26.60 16.77
C LEU A 122 0.66 -26.72 15.27
N PRO A 123 0.88 -27.90 14.63
CA PRO A 123 0.55 -28.10 13.22
C PRO A 123 -0.95 -27.96 12.91
N SER A 124 -1.83 -28.05 13.92
CA SER A 124 -3.27 -27.84 13.77
C SER A 124 -3.67 -26.37 13.64
N LEU A 125 -2.81 -25.43 14.08
CA LEU A 125 -3.12 -24.00 14.08
C LEU A 125 -2.38 -23.25 12.98
N HIS A 126 -1.24 -23.76 12.49
CA HIS A 126 -0.41 -23.07 11.50
C HIS A 126 -0.43 -23.79 10.16
N ARG A 127 -0.80 -23.08 9.09
CA ARG A 127 -0.66 -23.61 7.73
C ARG A 127 0.80 -23.80 7.33
N TYR A 128 1.69 -22.90 7.80
CA TYR A 128 3.12 -22.93 7.51
C TYR A 128 3.93 -22.67 8.78
N GLY A 129 4.56 -23.72 9.34
CA GLY A 129 5.39 -23.59 10.54
C GLY A 129 6.67 -22.74 10.37
N THR A 130 6.99 -22.29 9.15
CA THR A 130 8.12 -21.39 8.90
C THR A 130 7.72 -19.91 8.92
N ILE A 131 6.45 -19.59 9.12
CA ILE A 131 5.90 -18.23 9.08
C ILE A 131 5.18 -17.98 10.40
N PRO A 132 5.89 -17.62 11.48
CA PRO A 132 5.27 -17.40 12.79
C PRO A 132 4.54 -16.05 12.90
N CYS A 133 3.60 -15.95 13.83
CA CYS A 133 3.16 -14.66 14.39
C CYS A 133 4.16 -14.16 15.43
N TYR A 134 4.27 -12.85 15.63
CA TYR A 134 4.88 -12.34 16.87
C TYR A 134 3.86 -12.41 17.99
N LYS A 135 4.30 -12.81 19.19
CA LYS A 135 3.39 -13.00 20.32
C LYS A 135 2.68 -11.71 20.75
N HIS A 136 3.40 -10.59 20.77
CA HIS A 136 2.90 -9.31 21.29
C HIS A 136 1.76 -8.68 20.45
N ASN A 137 1.56 -9.16 19.21
CA ASN A 137 0.51 -8.67 18.34
C ASN A 137 -0.29 -9.78 17.64
N ALA A 138 -0.15 -11.03 18.07
CA ALA A 138 -1.05 -12.10 17.66
C ALA A 138 -2.47 -11.76 18.15
N PHE A 139 -3.48 -12.02 17.33
CA PHE A 139 -4.86 -11.74 17.72
C PHE A 139 -5.31 -12.74 18.79
N PRO A 140 -5.70 -12.29 19.99
CA PRO A 140 -6.15 -13.17 21.06
C PRO A 140 -7.54 -13.72 20.76
N LEU A 141 -7.80 -14.96 21.18
CA LEU A 141 -9.13 -15.55 21.18
C LEU A 141 -9.62 -15.69 22.61
N GLU A 142 -10.93 -15.66 22.80
CA GLU A 142 -11.58 -15.91 24.08
C GLU A 142 -11.88 -17.41 24.25
N SER A 143 -12.08 -18.15 23.15
CA SER A 143 -12.42 -19.56 23.16
C SER A 143 -11.27 -20.48 22.71
N GLY A 144 -11.19 -21.66 23.33
CA GLY A 144 -10.35 -22.80 22.90
C GLY A 144 -8.84 -22.53 22.86
N ASN A 145 -8.38 -21.85 21.82
CA ASN A 145 -6.99 -21.46 21.59
C ASN A 145 -6.71 -20.10 22.26
N GLN A 146 -5.47 -19.86 22.67
CA GLN A 146 -5.11 -18.55 23.26
C GLN A 146 -5.04 -17.43 22.21
N TRP A 147 -4.83 -17.79 20.94
CA TRP A 147 -4.65 -16.85 19.84
C TRP A 147 -4.86 -17.55 18.49
N ILE A 148 -5.16 -16.77 17.45
CA ILE A 148 -5.20 -17.22 16.05
C ILE A 148 -4.00 -16.68 15.29
N HIS A 149 -3.55 -17.40 14.24
CA HIS A 149 -2.47 -16.98 13.34
C HIS A 149 -2.85 -15.76 12.47
N ALA A 150 -3.00 -14.63 13.14
CA ALA A 150 -3.30 -13.34 12.60
C ALA A 150 -2.57 -12.26 13.40
N SER A 151 -1.91 -11.34 12.72
CA SER A 151 -1.18 -10.25 13.36
C SER A 151 -1.99 -8.96 13.28
N MET A 152 -2.23 -8.35 14.43
CA MET A 152 -2.77 -7.01 14.54
C MET A 152 -1.70 -6.00 14.13
N ILE A 153 -2.01 -5.15 13.15
CA ILE A 153 -1.09 -4.15 12.62
C ILE A 153 -1.55 -2.77 13.08
N PRO A 154 -0.74 -2.00 13.83
CA PRO A 154 -1.11 -0.68 14.28
C PRO A 154 -1.02 0.35 13.16
N ARG A 155 -1.70 1.49 13.33
CA ARG A 155 -1.53 2.64 12.43
C ARG A 155 -0.07 3.10 12.40
N ARG A 156 0.41 3.47 11.21
CA ARG A 156 1.77 4.01 11.01
C ARG A 156 1.99 5.26 11.87
N GLY A 157 3.17 5.32 12.50
CA GLY A 157 3.57 6.45 13.34
C GLY A 157 2.89 6.52 14.72
N LEU A 158 2.05 5.53 15.08
CA LEU A 158 1.51 5.45 16.42
C LEU A 158 2.61 4.98 17.39
N GLU A 159 2.98 5.84 18.34
CA GLU A 159 3.85 5.44 19.44
C GLU A 159 3.10 4.48 20.35
N ILE A 160 3.64 3.27 20.51
CA ILE A 160 3.10 2.26 21.42
C ILE A 160 3.96 2.33 22.68
N PRO A 161 3.42 2.83 23.81
CA PRO A 161 4.20 3.14 25.01
C PRO A 161 4.96 1.94 25.59
N ASN A 162 4.44 0.73 25.36
CA ASN A 162 5.06 -0.52 25.76
C ASN A 162 4.77 -1.60 24.69
N LYS A 163 5.75 -1.93 23.84
CA LYS A 163 5.59 -2.95 22.78
C LYS A 163 5.45 -4.39 23.33
N GLU A 164 5.63 -4.59 24.64
CA GLU A 164 5.43 -5.88 25.33
C GLU A 164 3.98 -6.11 25.78
N GLU A 165 3.12 -5.09 25.76
CA GLU A 165 1.69 -5.21 26.05
C GLU A 165 0.89 -5.44 24.76
N THR A 166 -0.16 -6.25 24.84
CA THR A 166 -1.04 -6.57 23.71
C THR A 166 -1.56 -5.29 23.06
N LEU A 167 -1.42 -5.18 21.74
CA LEU A 167 -1.87 -4.00 20.99
C LEU A 167 -3.36 -3.74 21.27
N PRO A 168 -3.76 -2.54 21.77
CA PRO A 168 -5.16 -2.23 21.98
C PRO A 168 -5.91 -2.29 20.65
N GLN A 169 -7.08 -2.93 20.63
CA GLN A 169 -7.86 -3.09 19.41
C GLN A 169 -8.21 -1.77 18.71
N LYS A 170 -8.41 -0.69 19.46
CA LYS A 170 -8.63 0.68 18.92
C LYS A 170 -7.42 1.26 18.17
N ALA A 171 -6.22 0.73 18.42
CA ALA A 171 -4.98 1.12 17.73
C ALA A 171 -4.74 0.28 16.45
N CYS A 172 -5.48 -0.81 16.27
CA CYS A 172 -5.35 -1.71 15.13
C CYS A 172 -5.88 -1.04 13.85
N GLU A 173 -5.02 -0.90 12.84
CA GLU A 173 -5.37 -0.43 11.51
C GLU A 173 -5.91 -1.56 10.64
N ALA A 174 -5.34 -2.75 10.77
CA ALA A 174 -5.66 -3.91 9.95
C ALA A 174 -5.21 -5.19 10.63
N ILE A 175 -5.80 -6.32 10.26
CA ILE A 175 -5.39 -7.64 10.72
C ILE A 175 -4.87 -8.44 9.52
N LEU A 176 -3.62 -8.89 9.58
CA LEU A 176 -3.03 -9.78 8.58
C LEU A 176 -3.12 -11.24 9.05
N ALA A 177 -4.06 -11.99 8.49
CA ALA A 177 -4.34 -13.37 8.89
C ALA A 177 -3.81 -14.40 7.88
N GLN A 178 -3.46 -15.59 8.34
CA GLN A 178 -3.34 -16.73 7.44
C GLN A 178 -4.71 -17.08 6.85
N GLY A 179 -4.73 -17.77 5.70
CA GLY A 179 -5.95 -18.34 5.16
C GLY A 179 -6.48 -19.44 6.08
N PRO A 180 -7.76 -19.39 6.51
CA PRO A 180 -8.34 -20.38 7.39
C PRO A 180 -8.06 -21.81 6.97
N MET A 181 -7.88 -22.70 7.95
CA MET A 181 -7.83 -24.15 7.77
C MET A 181 -9.14 -24.74 8.29
N GLY A 182 -9.43 -25.99 7.93
CA GLY A 182 -10.62 -26.66 8.49
C GLY A 182 -10.63 -26.68 10.02
N THR A 183 -9.45 -26.74 10.65
CA THR A 183 -9.26 -26.71 12.10
C THR A 183 -9.31 -25.31 12.72
N THR A 184 -9.28 -24.23 11.94
CA THR A 184 -9.20 -22.85 12.44
C THR A 184 -10.29 -21.94 11.85
N ALA A 185 -11.30 -22.50 11.19
CA ALA A 185 -12.37 -21.73 10.58
C ALA A 185 -13.29 -21.09 11.63
N ALA A 186 -13.56 -21.80 12.73
CA ALA A 186 -14.31 -21.27 13.88
C ALA A 186 -13.55 -20.11 14.54
N ASP A 187 -12.28 -20.32 14.89
CA ASP A 187 -11.38 -19.29 15.42
C ASP A 187 -11.34 -18.03 14.53
N PHE A 188 -11.38 -18.20 13.21
CA PHE A 188 -11.37 -17.08 12.28
C PHE A 188 -12.64 -16.24 12.39
N TRP A 189 -13.82 -16.88 12.53
CA TRP A 189 -15.08 -16.17 12.72
C TRP A 189 -15.21 -15.54 14.10
N GLU A 190 -14.68 -16.18 15.15
CA GLU A 190 -14.54 -15.57 16.46
C GLU A 190 -13.68 -14.29 16.36
N MET A 191 -12.53 -14.34 15.69
CA MET A 191 -11.71 -13.16 15.43
C MET A 191 -12.49 -12.06 14.67
N VAL A 192 -13.29 -12.41 13.66
CA VAL A 192 -14.11 -11.44 12.91
C VAL A 192 -15.11 -10.74 13.85
N LEU A 193 -15.74 -11.47 14.76
CA LEU A 193 -16.64 -10.92 15.77
C LEU A 193 -15.89 -10.01 16.75
N SER A 194 -14.91 -10.56 17.45
CA SER A 194 -14.20 -9.88 18.54
C SER A 194 -13.44 -8.66 18.04
N SER A 195 -12.92 -8.71 16.81
CA SER A 195 -12.21 -7.58 16.18
C SER A 195 -13.13 -6.41 15.80
N GLY A 196 -14.45 -6.62 15.77
CA GLY A 196 -15.39 -5.64 15.25
C GLY A 196 -15.27 -5.46 13.72
N SER A 197 -14.49 -6.28 13.03
CA SER A 197 -14.29 -6.17 11.58
C SER A 197 -15.58 -6.45 10.79
N ASP A 198 -15.86 -5.61 9.80
CA ASP A 198 -17.00 -5.74 8.89
C ASP A 198 -16.57 -5.96 7.44
N THR A 199 -15.26 -6.05 7.19
CA THR A 199 -14.70 -6.14 5.85
C THR A 199 -13.54 -7.13 5.82
N ILE A 200 -13.63 -8.10 4.92
CA ILE A 200 -12.63 -9.14 4.73
C ILE A 200 -12.11 -9.08 3.29
N PHE A 201 -10.80 -8.96 3.12
CA PHE A 201 -10.12 -9.11 1.83
C PHE A 201 -9.47 -10.50 1.74
N MET A 202 -10.10 -11.38 0.99
CA MET A 202 -9.56 -12.69 0.59
C MET A 202 -8.81 -12.53 -0.73
N VAL A 203 -7.48 -12.39 -0.66
CA VAL A 203 -6.62 -12.20 -1.84
C VAL A 203 -5.89 -13.49 -2.23
N THR A 204 -6.64 -14.60 -2.28
CA THR A 204 -6.18 -15.92 -2.74
C THR A 204 -7.38 -16.75 -3.20
N ASP A 205 -7.14 -17.70 -4.10
CA ASP A 205 -8.07 -18.81 -4.31
C ASP A 205 -7.99 -19.82 -3.16
N PHE A 206 -8.98 -20.72 -3.06
CA PHE A 206 -8.93 -21.85 -2.12
C PHE A 206 -7.81 -22.83 -2.46
N GLN A 207 -7.53 -23.02 -3.76
CA GLN A 207 -6.50 -23.91 -4.25
C GLN A 207 -5.76 -23.27 -5.43
N GLU A 208 -4.44 -23.41 -5.46
CA GLU A 208 -3.60 -22.99 -6.59
C GLU A 208 -2.84 -24.21 -7.12
N GLY A 209 -3.18 -24.65 -8.34
CA GLY A 209 -2.68 -25.92 -8.87
C GLY A 209 -3.18 -27.08 -8.00
N THR A 210 -2.27 -27.82 -7.38
CA THR A 210 -2.60 -28.93 -6.46
C THR A 210 -2.44 -28.55 -4.99
N THR A 211 -2.14 -27.28 -4.69
CA THR A 211 -1.83 -26.84 -3.32
C THR A 211 -3.00 -26.09 -2.72
N ASP A 212 -3.51 -26.58 -1.59
CA ASP A 212 -4.55 -25.90 -0.83
C ASP A 212 -3.99 -24.64 -0.17
N LYS A 213 -4.65 -23.51 -0.43
CA LYS A 213 -4.25 -22.18 0.03
C LYS A 213 -5.15 -21.64 1.12
N CYS A 214 -6.43 -21.95 1.07
CA CYS A 214 -7.45 -21.49 2.03
C CYS A 214 -8.57 -22.54 2.11
N TYR A 215 -9.13 -22.75 3.29
CA TYR A 215 -10.33 -23.56 3.49
C TYR A 215 -11.58 -22.77 3.05
N GLY A 216 -12.65 -23.46 2.67
CA GLY A 216 -13.97 -22.86 2.42
C GLY A 216 -14.64 -22.52 3.74
N TYR A 217 -14.48 -21.29 4.22
CA TYR A 217 -15.00 -20.85 5.54
C TYR A 217 -16.30 -20.03 5.41
N PHE A 218 -16.98 -20.10 4.26
CA PHE A 218 -18.27 -19.47 4.02
C PHE A 218 -19.00 -20.19 2.88
N PRO A 219 -20.35 -20.15 2.86
CA PRO A 219 -21.12 -20.68 1.75
C PRO A 219 -20.88 -19.90 0.44
N LEU A 220 -20.54 -20.56 -0.67
CA LEU A 220 -20.14 -19.86 -1.91
C LEU A 220 -21.30 -19.18 -2.65
N GLU A 221 -22.48 -19.81 -2.63
CA GLU A 221 -23.67 -19.41 -3.39
C GLU A 221 -24.62 -18.58 -2.52
N SER A 222 -25.29 -17.57 -3.09
CA SER A 222 -26.32 -16.82 -2.36
C SER A 222 -27.54 -17.69 -2.08
N ALA A 223 -28.19 -17.48 -0.93
CA ALA A 223 -29.34 -18.29 -0.48
C ALA A 223 -29.02 -19.79 -0.28
N SER A 224 -27.73 -20.14 -0.21
CA SER A 224 -27.28 -21.46 0.26
C SER A 224 -27.60 -21.65 1.74
N LYS A 225 -27.56 -22.91 2.19
CA LYS A 225 -27.78 -23.25 3.60
C LYS A 225 -26.70 -22.58 4.46
N GLU A 226 -27.13 -22.03 5.60
CA GLU A 226 -26.26 -21.55 6.66
C GLU A 226 -25.18 -22.59 7.01
N GLU A 227 -23.92 -22.16 7.04
CA GLU A 227 -22.79 -22.98 7.50
C GLU A 227 -22.41 -22.56 8.93
N VAL A 228 -22.26 -23.56 9.81
CA VAL A 228 -22.05 -23.35 11.25
C VAL A 228 -20.59 -23.61 11.58
N PHE A 229 -19.97 -22.65 12.25
CA PHE A 229 -18.60 -22.67 12.75
C PHE A 229 -18.65 -22.40 14.27
N ASP A 230 -18.87 -23.47 15.03
CA ASP A 230 -19.08 -23.41 16.49
C ASP A 230 -20.25 -22.47 16.90
N SER A 231 -20.01 -21.43 17.71
CA SER A 231 -21.03 -20.44 18.11
C SER A 231 -21.43 -19.47 16.99
N CYS A 232 -20.68 -19.47 15.88
CA CYS A 232 -20.91 -18.60 14.73
C CYS A 232 -21.64 -19.35 13.62
N SER A 233 -22.50 -18.66 12.89
CA SER A 233 -23.08 -19.17 11.66
C SER A 233 -23.06 -18.12 10.56
N VAL A 234 -22.80 -18.56 9.33
CA VAL A 234 -22.52 -17.69 8.18
C VAL A 234 -23.44 -18.04 7.04
N THR A 235 -24.07 -17.01 6.48
CA THR A 235 -24.93 -17.12 5.30
C THR A 235 -24.50 -16.10 4.24
N THR A 236 -24.44 -16.51 2.98
CA THR A 236 -24.20 -15.59 1.87
C THR A 236 -25.53 -15.00 1.38
N LEU A 237 -25.69 -13.68 1.58
CA LEU A 237 -26.88 -12.93 1.20
C LEU A 237 -26.88 -12.56 -0.27
N SER A 238 -25.74 -12.08 -0.79
CA SER A 238 -25.58 -11.70 -2.18
C SER A 238 -24.15 -11.90 -2.66
N VAL A 239 -24.00 -12.06 -3.97
CA VAL A 239 -22.72 -12.12 -4.67
C VAL A 239 -22.79 -11.15 -5.85
N GLU A 240 -21.86 -10.21 -5.89
CA GLU A 240 -21.63 -9.31 -7.02
C GLU A 240 -20.30 -9.67 -7.66
N GLU A 241 -20.31 -9.91 -8.96
CA GLU A 241 -19.11 -10.22 -9.73
C GLU A 241 -18.68 -8.99 -10.54
N THR A 242 -17.39 -8.66 -10.45
CA THR A 242 -16.76 -7.63 -11.28
C THR A 242 -15.69 -8.28 -12.15
N ASP A 243 -15.14 -7.53 -13.11
CA ASP A 243 -14.04 -8.00 -13.97
C ASP A 243 -12.75 -8.36 -13.20
N HIS A 244 -12.66 -8.03 -11.90
CA HIS A 244 -11.41 -8.16 -11.14
C HIS A 244 -11.54 -8.92 -9.82
N TYR A 245 -12.70 -8.88 -9.18
CA TYR A 245 -12.96 -9.49 -7.88
C TYR A 245 -14.46 -9.70 -7.66
N LEU A 246 -14.80 -10.52 -6.66
CA LEU A 246 -16.17 -10.75 -6.23
C LEU A 246 -16.41 -10.05 -4.89
N ILE A 247 -17.58 -9.45 -4.74
CA ILE A 247 -18.05 -8.90 -3.47
C ILE A 247 -19.18 -9.80 -2.98
N ARG A 248 -19.10 -10.28 -1.75
CA ARG A 248 -20.18 -10.98 -1.05
C ARG A 248 -20.65 -10.16 0.13
N LYS A 249 -21.96 -10.12 0.32
CA LYS A 249 -22.57 -9.72 1.58
C LYS A 249 -22.83 -10.99 2.38
N LEU A 250 -22.08 -11.16 3.47
CA LEU A 250 -22.26 -12.29 4.38
C LEU A 250 -23.04 -11.81 5.60
N GLN A 251 -23.98 -12.62 6.06
CA GLN A 251 -24.58 -12.47 7.37
C GLN A 251 -23.85 -13.40 8.33
N LEU A 252 -23.23 -12.80 9.35
CA LEU A 252 -22.63 -13.49 10.47
C LEU A 252 -23.61 -13.41 11.65
N GLN A 253 -24.06 -14.57 12.14
CA GLN A 253 -24.82 -14.67 13.37
C GLN A 253 -23.96 -15.27 14.47
N HIS A 254 -24.06 -14.74 15.68
CA HIS A 254 -23.40 -15.24 16.87
C HIS A 254 -24.46 -15.57 17.92
N LYS A 255 -24.44 -16.79 18.45
CA LYS A 255 -25.32 -17.21 19.53
C LYS A 255 -24.59 -17.08 20.86
N GLU A 256 -25.04 -16.15 21.68
CA GLU A 256 -24.59 -15.97 23.05
C GLU A 256 -25.58 -16.70 23.98
N GLU A 257 -25.14 -17.84 24.50
CA GLU A 257 -25.88 -18.58 25.50
C GLU A 257 -25.50 -18.06 26.89
N THR A 258 -26.51 -17.58 27.63
CA THR A 258 -26.42 -17.27 29.06
C THR A 258 -27.28 -18.24 29.86
N GLU A 259 -27.08 -18.33 31.17
CA GLU A 259 -27.89 -19.20 32.04
C GLU A 259 -29.41 -18.93 31.95
N GLU A 260 -29.79 -17.70 31.57
CA GLU A 260 -31.19 -17.24 31.57
C GLU A 260 -31.79 -17.09 30.16
N SER A 261 -30.97 -16.96 29.10
CA SER A 261 -31.45 -16.72 27.73
C SER A 261 -30.40 -16.95 26.65
N THR A 262 -30.85 -17.24 25.43
CA THR A 262 -30.00 -17.23 24.23
C THR A 262 -30.23 -15.94 23.46
N HIS A 263 -29.20 -15.11 23.33
CA HIS A 263 -29.20 -13.92 22.49
C HIS A 263 -28.55 -14.24 21.15
N THR A 264 -29.16 -13.80 20.04
CA THR A 264 -28.57 -13.95 18.71
C THR A 264 -28.21 -12.58 18.17
N ASN A 265 -26.91 -12.32 18.07
CA ASN A 265 -26.38 -11.11 17.47
C ASN A 265 -26.16 -11.34 15.97
N THR A 266 -26.54 -10.39 15.13
CA THR A 266 -26.38 -10.48 13.67
C THR A 266 -25.56 -9.30 13.16
N LYS A 267 -24.62 -9.58 12.26
CA LYS A 267 -23.74 -8.59 11.64
C LYS A 267 -23.60 -8.87 10.14
N GLU A 268 -23.64 -7.81 9.33
CA GLU A 268 -23.28 -7.91 7.91
C GLU A 268 -21.77 -7.73 7.73
N ILE A 269 -21.16 -8.60 6.92
CA ILE A 269 -19.75 -8.56 6.54
C ILE A 269 -19.64 -8.38 5.03
N THR A 270 -18.82 -7.43 4.59
CA THR A 270 -18.43 -7.27 3.19
C THR A 270 -17.19 -8.12 2.92
N HIS A 271 -17.35 -9.22 2.20
CA HIS A 271 -16.26 -10.13 1.85
C HIS A 271 -15.84 -9.90 0.40
N ILE A 272 -14.58 -9.57 0.18
CA ILE A 272 -14.02 -9.23 -1.13
C ILE A 272 -13.03 -10.32 -1.48
N HIS A 273 -13.34 -11.10 -2.51
CA HIS A 273 -12.52 -12.19 -2.99
C HIS A 273 -11.84 -11.80 -4.31
N VAL A 274 -10.51 -11.80 -4.34
CA VAL A 274 -9.70 -11.57 -5.54
C VAL A 274 -9.20 -12.92 -6.06
N PRO A 275 -9.92 -13.56 -7.00
CA PRO A 275 -9.53 -14.85 -7.53
C PRO A 275 -8.31 -14.69 -8.44
N ASN A 276 -7.60 -15.79 -8.69
CA ASN A 276 -6.48 -15.88 -9.64
C ASN A 276 -5.28 -14.97 -9.37
N TRP A 277 -5.24 -14.23 -8.26
CA TRP A 277 -4.05 -13.50 -7.82
C TRP A 277 -3.06 -14.49 -7.20
N GLN A 278 -2.35 -15.26 -8.02
CA GLN A 278 -1.38 -16.26 -7.54
C GLN A 278 -0.13 -15.58 -6.94
N ASP A 279 0.58 -16.27 -6.04
CA ASP A 279 1.73 -15.71 -5.31
C ASP A 279 2.83 -15.06 -6.18
N HIS A 280 3.03 -15.56 -7.40
CA HIS A 280 4.03 -15.09 -8.36
C HIS A 280 3.47 -14.10 -9.40
N LYS A 281 2.16 -13.87 -9.40
CA LYS A 281 1.49 -12.94 -10.31
C LYS A 281 1.29 -11.58 -9.64
N VAL A 282 1.35 -10.54 -10.45
CA VAL A 282 0.94 -9.18 -10.07
C VAL A 282 -0.43 -8.90 -10.68
N ILE A 283 -1.31 -8.25 -9.92
CA ILE A 283 -2.58 -7.72 -10.43
C ILE A 283 -2.40 -6.29 -10.92
N SER A 284 -3.36 -5.77 -11.70
CA SER A 284 -3.26 -4.41 -12.23
C SER A 284 -3.37 -3.37 -11.12
N VAL A 285 -2.77 -2.20 -11.36
CA VAL A 285 -2.89 -1.03 -10.47
C VAL A 285 -4.35 -0.58 -10.33
N GLU A 286 -5.13 -0.66 -11.41
CA GLU A 286 -6.56 -0.34 -11.39
C GLU A 286 -7.33 -1.27 -10.45
N THR A 287 -7.03 -2.57 -10.47
CA THR A 287 -7.62 -3.52 -9.51
C THR A 287 -7.27 -3.14 -8.08
N ILE A 288 -6.01 -2.78 -7.80
CA ILE A 288 -5.61 -2.29 -6.46
C ILE A 288 -6.42 -1.05 -6.08
N GLU A 289 -6.54 -0.03 -6.94
CA GLU A 289 -7.33 1.17 -6.64
C GLU A 289 -8.79 0.83 -6.31
N LYS A 290 -9.43 -0.04 -7.09
CA LYS A 290 -10.80 -0.49 -6.86
C LYS A 290 -10.92 -1.24 -5.53
N LEU A 291 -9.98 -2.13 -5.20
CA LEU A 291 -9.95 -2.83 -3.90
C LEU A 291 -9.82 -1.85 -2.73
N LEU A 292 -8.92 -0.87 -2.83
CA LEU A 292 -8.71 0.15 -1.80
C LEU A 292 -9.91 1.08 -1.62
N SER A 293 -10.82 1.17 -2.59
CA SER A 293 -12.06 1.95 -2.45
C SER A 293 -13.03 1.33 -1.43
N HIS A 294 -12.90 0.02 -1.18
CA HIS A 294 -13.70 -0.72 -0.20
C HIS A 294 -13.07 -0.76 1.20
N TYR A 295 -11.93 -0.10 1.41
CA TYR A 295 -11.30 -0.06 2.73
C TYR A 295 -12.24 0.65 3.74
N PRO A 296 -12.45 0.10 4.95
CA PRO A 296 -13.40 0.65 5.92
C PRO A 296 -13.10 2.10 6.29
N LYS A 297 -14.15 2.93 6.35
CA LYS A 297 -14.07 4.35 6.76
C LYS A 297 -14.52 4.60 8.20
N ASN A 298 -15.12 3.60 8.83
CA ASN A 298 -15.65 3.67 10.20
C ASN A 298 -14.58 3.42 11.28
N GLY A 299 -13.35 3.08 10.87
CA GLY A 299 -12.23 2.83 11.79
C GLY A 299 -12.14 1.38 12.27
N ASN A 300 -13.04 0.49 11.86
CA ASN A 300 -12.93 -0.94 12.12
C ASN A 300 -11.75 -1.52 11.31
N PRO A 301 -10.89 -2.38 11.90
CA PRO A 301 -9.76 -2.95 11.17
C PRO A 301 -10.28 -3.99 10.16
N PRO A 302 -10.04 -3.84 8.85
CA PRO A 302 -10.31 -4.92 7.91
C PRO A 302 -9.37 -6.09 8.17
N ILE A 303 -9.85 -7.29 7.86
CA ILE A 303 -9.04 -8.50 7.87
C ILE A 303 -8.56 -8.74 6.43
N LEU A 304 -7.25 -8.81 6.23
CA LEU A 304 -6.65 -9.16 4.95
C LEU A 304 -5.97 -10.51 5.09
N HIS A 305 -6.34 -11.48 4.27
CA HIS A 305 -5.68 -12.78 4.25
C HIS A 305 -5.42 -13.27 2.84
N CYS A 306 -4.43 -14.14 2.72
CA CYS A 306 -4.13 -14.91 1.52
C CYS A 306 -4.00 -16.37 1.96
N SER A 307 -2.88 -17.03 1.65
CA SER A 307 -2.58 -18.33 2.23
C SER A 307 -1.81 -18.20 3.55
N ALA A 308 -0.65 -17.53 3.56
CA ALA A 308 0.17 -17.35 4.76
C ALA A 308 -0.08 -16.02 5.51
N GLY A 309 -0.81 -15.08 4.88
CA GLY A 309 -1.05 -13.76 5.47
C GLY A 309 0.17 -12.83 5.48
N VAL A 310 1.12 -13.02 4.55
CA VAL A 310 2.38 -12.23 4.51
C VAL A 310 2.76 -11.69 3.13
N GLY A 311 2.30 -12.32 2.04
CA GLY A 311 2.60 -11.87 0.68
C GLY A 311 1.58 -10.84 0.19
N ARG A 312 0.59 -11.33 -0.57
CA ARG A 312 -0.48 -10.54 -1.21
C ARG A 312 -1.23 -9.63 -0.23
N SER A 313 -1.55 -10.15 0.96
CA SER A 313 -2.24 -9.37 2.01
C SER A 313 -1.40 -8.17 2.48
N ALA A 314 -0.10 -8.38 2.71
CA ALA A 314 0.80 -7.28 3.10
C ALA A 314 1.02 -6.31 1.94
N THR A 315 1.05 -6.78 0.69
CA THR A 315 1.09 -5.93 -0.51
C THR A 315 -0.11 -4.99 -0.58
N LEU A 316 -1.33 -5.51 -0.38
CA LEU A 316 -2.53 -4.68 -0.39
C LEU A 316 -2.53 -3.65 0.75
N LEU A 317 -2.12 -4.05 1.96
CA LEU A 317 -1.98 -3.12 3.09
C LEU A 317 -0.88 -2.06 2.85
N ALA A 318 0.22 -2.42 2.20
CA ALA A 318 1.27 -1.47 1.83
C ALA A 318 0.75 -0.43 0.82
N CYS A 319 0.00 -0.86 -0.20
CA CYS A 319 -0.65 0.06 -1.14
C CYS A 319 -1.64 0.99 -0.43
N TRP A 320 -2.41 0.49 0.54
CA TRP A 320 -3.28 1.31 1.38
C TRP A 320 -2.51 2.40 2.13
N ARG A 321 -1.39 2.04 2.80
CA ARG A 321 -0.53 3.00 3.51
C ARG A 321 0.11 4.03 2.57
N VAL A 322 0.57 3.60 1.40
CA VAL A 322 1.07 4.50 0.36
C VAL A 322 0.00 5.51 -0.04
N LYS A 323 -1.23 5.05 -0.30
CA LYS A 323 -2.36 5.93 -0.63
C LYS A 323 -2.63 6.95 0.48
N GLN A 324 -2.70 6.50 1.73
CA GLN A 324 -2.89 7.40 2.87
C GLN A 324 -1.77 8.44 2.97
N GLU A 325 -0.51 8.04 2.80
CA GLU A 325 0.64 8.94 2.91
C GLU A 325 0.62 9.99 1.78
N ILE A 326 0.30 9.58 0.54
CA ILE A 326 0.12 10.49 -0.59
C ILE A 326 -1.04 11.47 -0.33
N ASP A 327 -2.18 10.98 0.15
CA ASP A 327 -3.35 11.81 0.45
C ASP A 327 -3.07 12.82 1.57
N ALA A 328 -2.36 12.42 2.62
CA ALA A 328 -1.97 13.29 3.72
C ALA A 328 -1.00 14.40 3.27
N LYS A 329 -0.01 14.07 2.45
CA LYS A 329 0.92 15.06 1.84
C LYS A 329 0.17 16.04 0.93
N ARG A 330 -0.76 15.54 0.10
CA ARG A 330 -1.64 16.39 -0.73
C ARG A 330 -2.50 17.32 0.12
N ALA A 331 -3.16 16.80 1.15
CA ALA A 331 -4.06 17.57 2.00
C ALA A 331 -3.34 18.65 2.83
N SER A 332 -2.13 18.34 3.32
CA SER A 332 -1.32 19.30 4.08
C SER A 332 -0.60 20.33 3.20
N GLY A 333 -0.60 20.16 1.87
CA GLY A 333 0.21 20.94 0.93
C GLY A 333 1.72 20.73 1.11
N GLN A 334 2.12 19.81 1.99
CA GLN A 334 3.49 19.41 2.21
C GLN A 334 3.83 18.33 1.19
N GLY A 335 4.77 18.64 0.30
CA GLY A 335 5.33 17.66 -0.61
C GLY A 335 6.29 16.75 0.14
N GLY A 336 7.18 16.11 -0.61
CA GLY A 336 8.23 15.27 -0.05
C GLY A 336 8.07 13.81 -0.44
N MET A 337 8.98 12.99 0.07
CA MET A 337 9.12 11.61 -0.34
C MET A 337 8.16 10.70 0.43
N VAL A 338 7.53 9.77 -0.28
CA VAL A 338 6.83 8.60 0.26
C VAL A 338 7.83 7.46 0.24
N SER A 339 8.19 6.93 1.42
CA SER A 339 9.13 5.81 1.54
C SER A 339 8.37 4.48 1.58
N ILE A 340 8.42 3.77 0.47
CA ILE A 340 7.84 2.43 0.32
C ILE A 340 8.68 1.42 1.10
N THR A 341 10.01 1.55 1.09
CA THR A 341 10.92 0.74 1.91
C THR A 341 10.59 0.85 3.38
N GLY A 342 10.40 2.08 3.89
CA GLY A 342 10.00 2.31 5.28
C GLY A 342 8.63 1.71 5.61
N ILE A 343 7.66 1.77 4.69
CA ILE A 343 6.35 1.08 4.86
C ILE A 343 6.54 -0.44 4.98
N VAL A 344 7.39 -1.02 4.13
CA VAL A 344 7.66 -2.46 4.15
C VAL A 344 8.41 -2.88 5.40
N GLN A 345 9.44 -2.14 5.83
CA GLN A 345 10.17 -2.40 7.06
C GLN A 345 9.23 -2.36 8.28
N GLU A 346 8.41 -1.32 8.41
CA GLU A 346 7.39 -1.26 9.47
C GLU A 346 6.42 -2.45 9.43
N LEU A 347 5.94 -2.85 8.25
CA LEU A 347 5.08 -4.03 8.15
C LEU A 347 5.80 -5.31 8.60
N ARG A 348 7.11 -5.43 8.37
CA ARG A 348 7.92 -6.58 8.80
C ARG A 348 8.20 -6.59 10.31
N GLU A 349 8.20 -5.43 10.96
CA GLU A 349 8.22 -5.32 12.42
C GLU A 349 6.97 -5.94 13.05
N TRP A 350 5.80 -5.80 12.41
CA TRP A 350 4.53 -6.30 12.92
C TRP A 350 4.11 -7.65 12.35
N ARG A 351 4.60 -8.04 11.17
CA ARG A 351 4.29 -9.34 10.55
C ARG A 351 5.54 -9.90 9.90
N ARG A 352 6.14 -10.92 10.52
CA ARG A 352 7.32 -11.57 9.98
C ARG A 352 7.07 -12.07 8.56
N GLY A 353 8.02 -11.77 7.67
CA GLY A 353 7.91 -12.20 6.27
C GLY A 353 6.95 -11.37 5.43
N ALA A 354 6.39 -10.27 5.98
CA ALA A 354 5.60 -9.32 5.20
C ALA A 354 6.35 -8.89 3.94
N LEU A 355 5.63 -8.94 2.82
CA LEU A 355 6.13 -8.78 1.45
C LEU A 355 7.14 -9.87 1.04
N ARG A 356 6.67 -10.85 0.28
CA ARG A 356 7.39 -12.11 0.05
C ARG A 356 8.36 -12.05 -1.13
N ASN A 357 8.02 -11.33 -2.19
CA ASN A 357 8.83 -11.30 -3.41
C ASN A 357 8.95 -9.90 -4.01
N TYR A 358 9.95 -9.76 -4.88
CA TYR A 358 10.28 -8.50 -5.54
C TYR A 358 9.17 -7.98 -6.47
N GLY A 359 8.44 -8.87 -7.15
CA GLY A 359 7.30 -8.47 -8.01
C GLY A 359 6.20 -7.76 -7.23
N GLN A 360 5.92 -8.20 -6.00
CA GLN A 360 5.00 -7.51 -5.10
C GLN A 360 5.52 -6.13 -4.68
N TYR A 361 6.83 -5.98 -4.45
CA TYR A 361 7.46 -4.69 -4.16
C TYR A 361 7.35 -3.74 -5.36
N GLN A 362 7.62 -4.23 -6.57
CA GLN A 362 7.45 -3.48 -7.81
C GLN A 362 5.99 -3.03 -8.02
N LEU A 363 5.01 -3.88 -7.66
CA LEU A 363 3.60 -3.52 -7.74
C LEU A 363 3.25 -2.34 -6.82
N ILE A 364 3.78 -2.31 -5.59
CA ILE A 364 3.56 -1.18 -4.67
C ILE A 364 4.15 0.11 -5.24
N HIS A 365 5.37 0.06 -5.80
CA HIS A 365 6.00 1.20 -6.48
C HIS A 365 5.19 1.67 -7.67
N THR A 366 4.76 0.75 -8.54
CA THR A 366 3.94 1.07 -9.72
C THR A 366 2.62 1.72 -9.31
N PHE A 367 1.96 1.18 -8.29
CA PHE A 367 0.76 1.77 -7.70
C PHE A 367 1.04 3.18 -7.16
N ALA A 368 2.12 3.37 -6.39
CA ALA A 368 2.48 4.64 -5.79
C ALA A 368 2.71 5.73 -6.85
N THR A 369 3.48 5.41 -7.90
CA THR A 369 3.74 6.31 -9.02
C THR A 369 2.44 6.67 -9.75
N HIS A 370 1.62 5.67 -10.09
CA HIS A 370 0.34 5.90 -10.74
C HIS A 370 -0.57 6.80 -9.89
N TYR A 371 -0.73 6.47 -8.60
CA TYR A 371 -1.60 7.20 -7.70
C TYR A 371 -1.14 8.63 -7.45
N ALA A 372 0.17 8.86 -7.35
CA ALA A 372 0.77 10.19 -7.16
C ALA A 372 0.61 11.09 -8.40
N LEU A 373 0.68 10.51 -9.60
CA LEU A 373 0.50 11.24 -10.87
C LEU A 373 -0.96 11.53 -11.21
N LYS A 374 -1.90 10.73 -10.70
CA LYS A 374 -3.34 10.96 -10.85
C LYS A 374 -3.71 12.30 -10.21
N THR A 375 -3.87 13.34 -11.02
CA THR A 375 -4.49 14.59 -10.60
C THR A 375 -5.92 14.28 -10.18
N LYS A 376 -6.40 14.84 -9.07
CA LYS A 376 -7.84 14.84 -8.80
C LYS A 376 -8.48 15.64 -9.92
N GLU A 377 -8.94 14.97 -10.97
CA GLU A 377 -10.00 15.49 -11.82
C GLU A 377 -11.20 15.64 -10.88
N ASN A 378 -11.40 16.88 -10.42
CA ASN A 378 -12.59 17.29 -9.70
C ASN A 378 -13.69 17.59 -10.71
#